data_AF-A0A2V7VCW9-F1
#
_entry.id   AF-A0A2V7VCW9-F1
#
_cell.length_a   1.000
_cell.length_b   1.000
_cell.length_c   1.000
_cell.angle_alpha   90.00
_cell.angle_beta   90.00
_cell.angle_gamma   90.00
#
_symmetry.space_group_name_H-M   'P 1'
#
loop_
_entity.id
_entity.type
_entity.pdbx_description
1 polymer ?
#
loop_
_entity_poly.entity_id
_entity_poly.type
_entity_poly.pdbx_seq_one_letter_code
_entity_poly.pdbx_strand_id
1 'polypeptide(L)'
;LISAARVPDIELRRLDNIRQGFFERAEIEALLQRIPDRDLHDFSEWGFRTGQRKGEIAKLTWDMLDRTCPVWVLRLPGAIAKNKTGRSLGLAGETRTIMERRLARRRLDCPLIFHRTSKGK
;
A
#
# COMPACT_ATOMS: atom_id res chain seq x y z
N LEU A 1 -32.76 -35.31 -17.57
CA LEU A 1 -33.02 -34.75 -16.21
C LEU A 1 -31.67 -34.61 -15.51
N ILE A 2 -31.13 -33.39 -15.41
CA ILE A 2 -29.82 -33.15 -14.79
C ILE A 2 -30.04 -33.07 -13.28
N SER A 3 -29.32 -33.91 -12.52
CA SER A 3 -29.35 -33.98 -11.06
C SER A 3 -28.93 -32.63 -10.47
N ALA A 4 -29.70 -32.13 -9.50
CA ALA A 4 -29.38 -30.90 -8.78
C ALA A 4 -28.00 -31.06 -8.10
N ALA A 5 -27.05 -30.19 -8.45
CA ALA A 5 -25.74 -30.16 -7.84
C ALA A 5 -25.87 -29.99 -6.32
N ARG A 6 -25.41 -30.99 -5.55
CA ARG A 6 -25.45 -30.97 -4.09
C ARG A 6 -24.42 -29.93 -3.62
N VAL A 7 -24.90 -28.75 -3.21
CA VAL A 7 -24.06 -27.71 -2.62
C VAL A 7 -23.62 -28.19 -1.23
N PRO A 8 -22.31 -28.23 -0.93
CA PRO A 8 -21.84 -28.58 0.40
C PRO A 8 -22.26 -27.51 1.40
N ASP A 9 -22.83 -27.94 2.52
CA ASP A 9 -23.14 -27.07 3.64
C ASP A 9 -21.84 -26.77 4.40
N ILE A 10 -21.38 -25.52 4.32
CA ILE A 10 -20.14 -25.06 4.96
C ILE A 10 -20.55 -24.13 6.10
N GLU A 11 -20.42 -24.60 7.33
CA GLU A 11 -20.54 -23.74 8.51
C GLU A 11 -19.42 -22.70 8.51
N LEU A 12 -19.78 -21.46 8.17
CA LEU A 12 -18.91 -20.31 8.34
C LEU A 12 -18.79 -20.00 9.84
N ARG A 13 -17.70 -20.47 10.47
CA ARG A 13 -17.37 -20.11 11.85
C ARG A 13 -17.36 -18.59 12.02
N ARG A 14 -17.95 -18.11 13.11
CA ARG A 14 -17.88 -16.71 13.51
C ARG A 14 -16.43 -16.38 13.86
N LEU A 15 -15.78 -15.64 12.98
CA LEU A 15 -14.41 -15.18 13.20
C LEU A 15 -14.48 -13.78 13.80
N ASP A 16 -14.10 -13.64 15.07
CA ASP A 16 -13.92 -12.34 15.74
C ASP A 16 -12.64 -11.65 15.24
N ASN A 17 -12.58 -11.41 13.92
CA ASN A 17 -11.46 -10.80 13.21
C ASN A 17 -11.46 -9.27 13.34
N ILE A 18 -11.83 -8.76 14.50
CA ILE A 18 -11.73 -7.33 14.80
C ILE A 18 -10.24 -7.02 14.96
N ARG A 19 -9.73 -6.10 14.15
CA ARG A 19 -8.34 -5.66 14.26
C ARG A 19 -8.18 -4.88 15.57
N GLN A 20 -7.31 -5.37 16.44
CA GLN A 20 -6.91 -4.72 17.68
C GLN A 20 -5.43 -4.32 17.59
N GLY A 21 -5.01 -3.32 18.38
CA GLY A 21 -3.61 -2.85 18.42
C GLY A 21 -3.23 -1.99 17.22
N PHE A 22 -3.78 -0.78 17.13
CA PHE A 22 -3.33 0.23 16.17
C PHE A 22 -2.06 0.92 16.69
N PHE A 23 -1.16 1.31 15.78
CA PHE A 23 -0.01 2.11 16.15
C PHE A 23 -0.41 3.56 16.40
N GLU A 24 0.04 4.11 17.51
CA GLU A 24 0.13 5.55 17.73
C GLU A 24 1.34 6.13 16.99
N ARG A 25 1.35 7.46 16.81
CA ARG A 25 2.43 8.16 16.09
C ARG A 25 3.82 7.86 16.67
N ALA A 26 3.96 7.89 17.99
CA ALA A 26 5.25 7.63 18.63
C ALA A 26 5.71 6.18 18.43
N GLU A 27 4.77 5.23 18.42
CA GLU A 27 5.08 3.80 18.27
C GLU A 27 5.54 3.48 16.85
N ILE A 28 4.90 4.06 15.82
CA ILE A 28 5.34 3.89 14.44
C ILE A 28 6.69 4.56 14.21
N GLU A 29 6.94 5.73 14.78
CA GLU A 29 8.22 6.43 14.64
C GLU A 29 9.36 5.61 15.26
N ALA A 30 9.13 5.02 16.43
CA ALA A 30 10.07 4.12 17.09
C ALA A 30 10.28 2.80 16.31
N LEU A 31 9.25 2.31 15.62
CA LEU A 31 9.37 1.15 14.74
C LEU A 31 10.20 1.48 13.50
N LEU A 32 9.90 2.59 12.82
CA LEU A 32 10.58 3.02 11.60
C LEU A 32 12.08 3.23 11.81
N GLN A 33 12.48 3.79 12.95
CA GLN A 33 13.90 3.93 13.33
C GLN A 33 14.66 2.60 13.41
N ARG A 34 13.96 1.48 13.65
CA ARG A 34 14.56 0.14 13.74
C ARG A 34 14.58 -0.60 12.40
N ILE A 35 14.05 -0.01 11.32
CA ILE A 35 14.04 -0.64 9.99
C ILE A 35 15.29 -0.18 9.21
N PRO A 36 16.32 -1.03 9.05
CA PRO A 36 17.53 -0.64 8.32
C PRO A 36 17.33 -0.62 6.81
N ASP A 37 16.41 -1.44 6.29
CA ASP A 37 16.08 -1.48 4.88
C ASP A 37 15.21 -0.27 4.50
N ARG A 38 15.78 0.67 3.76
CA ARG A 38 15.08 1.90 3.35
C ARG A 38 13.83 1.62 2.50
N ASP A 39 13.84 0.57 1.69
CA ASP A 39 12.69 0.21 0.87
C ASP A 39 11.51 -0.24 1.75
N LEU A 40 11.80 -1.03 2.78
CA LEU A 40 10.80 -1.46 3.77
C LEU A 40 10.36 -0.30 4.68
N HIS A 41 11.29 0.59 5.05
CA HIS A 41 10.99 1.78 5.85
C HIS A 41 9.96 2.66 5.14
N ASP A 42 10.25 3.09 3.90
CA ASP A 42 9.35 3.99 3.16
C ASP A 42 8.00 3.31 2.87
N PHE A 43 7.98 2.01 2.60
CA PHE A 43 6.74 1.25 2.41
C PHE A 43 5.87 1.25 3.68
N SER A 44 6.49 1.05 4.85
CA SER A 44 5.79 0.99 6.14
C SER A 44 5.29 2.36 6.57
N GLU A 45 6.13 3.39 6.42
CA GLU A 45 5.76 4.78 6.70
C GLU A 45 4.60 5.23 5.81
N TRP A 46 4.65 4.90 4.51
CA TRP A 46 3.56 5.19 3.59
C TRP A 46 2.23 4.55 4.02
N GLY A 47 2.27 3.27 4.41
CA GLY A 47 1.10 2.55 4.89
C GLY A 47 0.47 3.20 6.13
N PHE A 48 1.30 3.65 7.08
CA PHE A 48 0.83 4.37 8.26
C PHE A 48 0.20 5.73 7.89
N ARG A 49 0.88 6.54 7.08
CA ARG A 49 0.43 7.91 6.74
C ARG A 49 -0.83 7.93 5.88
N THR A 50 -1.06 6.91 5.06
CA THR A 50 -2.15 6.89 4.06
C THR A 50 -3.30 5.94 4.41
N GLY A 51 -3.09 5.00 5.34
CA GLY A 51 -4.06 3.94 5.64
C GLY A 51 -4.31 2.98 4.47
N GLN A 52 -3.51 3.04 3.40
CA GLN A 52 -3.67 2.16 2.25
C GLN A 52 -3.45 0.69 2.61
N ARG A 53 -4.16 -0.21 1.92
CA ARG A 53 -3.94 -1.65 2.11
C ARG A 53 -2.57 -2.03 1.57
N LYS A 54 -1.82 -2.88 2.28
CA LYS A 54 -0.53 -3.43 1.84
C LYS A 54 -0.51 -3.84 0.36
N GLY A 55 -1.53 -4.60 -0.08
CA GLY A 55 -1.61 -5.09 -1.46
C GLY A 55 -1.88 -4.01 -2.51
N GLU A 56 -2.43 -2.85 -2.11
CA GLU A 56 -2.57 -1.69 -2.98
C GLU A 56 -1.23 -0.94 -3.08
N ILE A 57 -0.56 -0.70 -1.95
CA ILE A 57 0.76 -0.05 -1.89
C ILE A 57 1.77 -0.81 -2.76
N ALA A 58 1.77 -2.15 -2.67
CA ALA A 58 2.66 -3.02 -3.44
C ALA A 58 2.42 -2.99 -4.96
N LYS A 59 1.32 -2.39 -5.43
CA LYS A 59 0.96 -2.26 -6.85
C LYS A 59 1.08 -0.83 -7.36
N LEU A 60 1.55 0.12 -6.55
CA LEU A 60 1.73 1.49 -6.96
C LEU A 60 2.87 1.60 -7.97
N THR A 61 2.56 2.15 -9.13
CA THR A 61 3.50 2.33 -10.25
C THR A 61 3.71 3.81 -10.57
N TRP A 62 4.83 4.13 -11.24
CA TRP A 62 5.21 5.51 -11.52
C TRP A 62 4.26 6.25 -12.48
N ASP A 63 3.56 5.54 -13.36
CA ASP A 63 2.53 6.07 -14.26
C ASP A 63 1.28 6.56 -13.51
N MET A 64 1.04 6.05 -12.29
CA MET A 64 -0.03 6.54 -11.42
C MET A 64 0.30 7.89 -10.77
N LEU A 65 1.56 8.32 -10.78
CA LEU A 65 2.00 9.55 -10.13
C LEU A 65 2.00 10.73 -11.10
N ASP A 66 1.02 11.62 -10.92
CA ASP A 66 0.94 12.90 -11.61
C ASP A 66 1.68 13.99 -10.81
N ARG A 67 2.61 14.65 -11.50
CA ARG A 67 3.50 15.68 -10.94
C ARG A 67 3.40 17.01 -11.68
N THR A 68 2.39 17.16 -12.53
CA THR A 68 2.24 18.34 -13.39
C THR A 68 1.77 19.58 -12.62
N CYS A 69 1.04 19.38 -11.52
CA CYS A 69 0.59 20.43 -10.63
C CYS A 69 1.53 20.60 -9.43
N PRO A 70 1.50 21.76 -8.73
CA PRO A 70 2.27 21.99 -7.50
C PRO A 70 2.02 20.91 -6.43
N VAL A 71 0.76 20.50 -6.28
CA VAL A 71 0.38 19.34 -5.47
C VAL A 71 0.46 18.11 -6.35
N TRP A 72 1.31 17.15 -5.98
CA TRP A 72 1.37 15.87 -6.69
C TRP A 72 0.13 15.04 -6.38
N VAL A 73 -0.29 14.22 -7.35
CA VAL A 73 -1.49 13.40 -7.22
C VAL A 73 -1.16 11.97 -7.59
N LEU A 74 -1.49 11.02 -6.72
CA LEU A 74 -1.45 9.61 -7.02
C LEU A 74 -2.85 9.16 -7.47
N ARG A 75 -2.98 8.75 -8.73
CA ARG A 75 -4.24 8.31 -9.35
C ARG A 75 -4.32 6.79 -9.28
N LEU A 76 -5.19 6.30 -8.40
CA LEU A 76 -5.37 4.87 -8.13
C LEU A 76 -6.51 4.33 -8.98
N PRO A 77 -6.23 3.49 -10.00
CA PRO A 77 -7.29 2.92 -10.82
C PRO A 77 -8.10 1.90 -10.03
N GLY A 78 -9.39 1.79 -10.35
CA GLY A 78 -10.28 0.81 -9.73
C GLY A 78 -9.77 -0.63 -9.85
N ALA A 79 -9.02 -0.95 -10.92
CA ALA A 79 -8.44 -2.27 -11.16
C ALA A 79 -7.51 -2.77 -10.04
N ILE A 80 -6.85 -1.87 -9.29
CA ILE A 80 -5.99 -2.24 -8.16
C ILE A 80 -6.68 -2.03 -6.80
N ALA A 81 -7.85 -1.41 -6.79
CA ALA A 81 -8.63 -1.13 -5.59
C ALA A 81 -9.55 -2.31 -5.25
N LYS A 82 -9.59 -2.70 -3.97
CA LYS A 82 -10.42 -3.82 -3.47
C LYS A 82 -11.90 -3.71 -3.88
N ASN A 83 -12.43 -2.49 -3.92
CA ASN A 83 -13.86 -2.23 -4.19
C ASN A 83 -14.11 -1.80 -5.64
N LYS A 84 -13.10 -1.91 -6.53
CA LYS A 84 -13.17 -1.48 -7.95
C LYS A 84 -13.45 0.01 -8.20
N THR A 85 -13.51 0.83 -7.15
CA THR A 85 -13.65 2.29 -7.27
C THR A 85 -12.28 2.95 -7.33
N GLY A 86 -12.02 3.71 -8.40
CA GLY A 86 -10.82 4.53 -8.52
C GLY A 86 -10.87 5.75 -7.59
N ARG A 87 -9.71 6.24 -7.17
CA ARG A 87 -9.60 7.48 -6.38
C ARG A 87 -8.28 8.19 -6.63
N SER A 88 -8.21 9.46 -6.22
CA SER A 88 -6.98 10.25 -6.23
C SER A 88 -6.53 10.54 -4.81
N LEU A 89 -5.22 10.49 -4.56
CA LEU A 89 -4.61 10.92 -3.31
C LEU A 89 -3.69 12.12 -3.59
N GLY A 90 -4.00 13.27 -2.98
CA GLY A 90 -3.11 14.42 -2.99
C GLY A 90 -1.90 14.17 -2.09
N LEU A 91 -0.70 14.48 -2.58
CA LEU A 91 0.55 14.26 -1.88
C LEU A 91 1.11 15.59 -1.39
N ALA A 92 1.11 15.77 -0.08
CA ALA A 92 1.64 16.94 0.62
C ALA A 92 2.34 16.51 1.92
N GLY A 93 3.16 17.40 2.47
CA GLY A 93 3.92 17.15 3.71
C GLY A 93 4.68 15.83 3.65
N GLU A 94 4.46 14.98 4.65
CA GLU A 94 5.18 13.70 4.83
C GLU A 94 4.95 12.73 3.67
N THR A 95 3.74 12.65 3.11
CA THR A 95 3.46 11.78 1.96
C THR A 95 4.22 12.21 0.71
N ARG A 96 4.40 13.52 0.54
CA ARG A 96 5.22 14.07 -0.53
C ARG A 96 6.70 13.76 -0.31
N THR A 97 7.21 13.96 0.90
CA THR A 97 8.60 13.66 1.26
C THR A 97 8.93 12.17 1.02
N ILE A 98 8.01 11.26 1.36
CA ILE A 98 8.18 9.82 1.05
C ILE A 98 8.34 9.62 -0.46
N MET A 99 7.46 10.23 -1.26
CA MET A 99 7.47 10.06 -2.72
C MET A 99 8.75 10.59 -3.36
N GLU A 100 9.30 11.70 -2.86
CA GLU A 100 10.58 12.24 -3.31
C GLU A 100 11.76 11.31 -3.01
N ARG A 101 11.79 10.70 -1.82
CA ARG A 101 12.80 9.69 -1.48
C ARG A 101 12.68 8.45 -2.37
N ARG A 102 11.45 8.01 -2.68
CA ARG A 102 11.23 6.91 -3.62
C ARG A 102 11.68 7.27 -5.03
N LEU A 103 11.46 8.51 -5.45
CA LEU A 103 11.88 8.99 -6.77
C LEU A 103 13.41 9.01 -6.88
N ALA A 104 14.11 9.45 -5.84
CA ALA A 104 15.58 9.43 -5.79
C ALA A 104 16.16 8.00 -5.87
N ARG A 105 15.39 6.98 -5.45
CA ARG A 105 15.74 5.55 -5.54
C ARG A 105 15.00 4.84 -6.68
N ARG A 106 14.43 5.58 -7.63
CA ARG A 106 13.66 5.01 -8.74
C ARG A 106 14.57 4.15 -9.59
N ARG A 107 14.07 2.97 -9.91
CA ARG A 107 14.68 2.01 -10.83
C ARG A 107 13.97 2.10 -12.18
N LEU A 108 14.72 2.33 -13.25
CA LEU A 108 14.12 2.44 -14.59
C LEU A 108 13.66 1.10 -15.16
N ASP A 109 14.23 0.00 -14.66
CA ASP A 109 13.84 -1.39 -14.96
C ASP A 109 12.65 -1.88 -14.13
N CYS A 110 12.12 -1.07 -13.21
CA CYS A 110 11.03 -1.44 -12.31
C CYS A 110 9.89 -0.42 -12.37
N PRO A 111 8.65 -0.83 -12.73
CA PRO A 111 7.53 0.10 -12.80
C PRO A 111 7.04 0.56 -11.43
N LEU A 112 7.38 -0.17 -10.36
CA LEU A 112 6.86 0.06 -9.00
C LEU A 112 7.53 1.25 -8.31
N ILE A 113 6.73 2.04 -7.58
CA ILE A 113 7.20 3.11 -6.68
C ILE A 113 7.90 2.49 -5.46
N PHE A 114 7.22 1.51 -4.85
CA PHE A 114 7.76 0.73 -3.76
C PHE A 114 8.22 -0.62 -4.28
N HIS A 115 9.52 -0.71 -4.53
CA HIS A 115 10.24 -1.94 -4.84
C HIS A 115 11.15 -2.26 -3.66
N ARG A 116 11.50 -3.53 -3.49
CA ARG A 116 12.48 -3.97 -2.49
C ARG A 116 13.63 -4.67 -3.19
N THR A 117 14.84 -4.18 -2.97
CA THR A 117 16.05 -4.73 -3.58
C THR A 117 16.70 -5.84 -2.77
N SER A 118 16.53 -5.83 -1.44
CA SER A 118 17.05 -6.90 -0.57
C SER A 118 16.18 -8.16 -0.70
N LYS A 119 16.83 -9.32 -0.86
CA LYS A 119 16.17 -10.59 -0.54
C LYS A 119 16.02 -10.63 0.97
N GLY A 120 14.79 -10.83 1.46
CA GLY A 120 14.57 -11.03 2.89
C GLY A 120 15.51 -12.11 3.41
N LYS A 121 16.16 -11.87 4.56
CA LYS A 121 16.70 -12.97 5.34
C LYS A 121 15.55 -13.82 5.84
#